data_AF-A0A380NZA3-F1
#
_entry.id   AF-A0A380NZA3-F1
#
_cell.length_a   1.000
_cell.length_b   1.000
_cell.length_c   1.000
_cell.angle_alpha   90.00
_cell.angle_beta   90.00
_cell.angle_gamma   90.00
#
_symmetry.space_group_name_H-M   'P 1'
#
loop_
_entity.id
_entity.type
_entity.pdbx_description
1 polymer ?
#
loop_
_entity_poly.entity_id
_entity_poly.type
_entity_poly.pdbx_seq_one_letter_code
_entity_poly.pdbx_strand_id
1 'polypeptide(L)'
;MLGVTGACLGTAAAQVMGWSEEAGKSLAFLAAVAVGLVPLATRNAGPQQVREWTRLRSLSEELKSEVHVYLAHVVPYREADASRLLLERAERALADASDLAGHTVGLTPRRRALPLVTDVGSYLRLRVADQIAGYYRPRAAYMSRRGARVRRVELALAVGAALLGAASGAFGDEWPVAWIATVTTVAAAFTAHAAASRYAYQEMDFSRTAAELEGLTVRRAQAADPATDDAFVERCERVIAAQNQGWQAKWLGE
;
A
#
# COMPACT_ATOMS: atom_id res chain seq x y z
N MET A 1 -7.17 3.57 -15.16
CA MET A 1 -7.73 2.65 -16.17
C MET A 1 -8.86 3.31 -16.93
N LEU A 2 -9.96 3.71 -16.29
CA LEU A 2 -11.09 4.37 -16.96
C LEU A 2 -10.71 5.60 -17.83
N GLY A 3 -9.87 6.50 -17.33
CA GLY A 3 -9.38 7.64 -18.13
C GLY A 3 -8.52 7.26 -19.34
N VAL A 4 -7.69 6.21 -19.22
CA VAL A 4 -6.88 5.66 -20.32
C VAL A 4 -7.79 5.01 -21.38
N THR A 5 -8.78 4.23 -20.93
CA THR A 5 -9.79 3.64 -21.81
C THR A 5 -10.58 4.73 -22.54
N GLY A 6 -11.01 5.77 -21.83
CA GLY A 6 -11.70 6.91 -22.42
C GLY A 6 -10.86 7.64 -23.48
N ALA A 7 -9.57 7.88 -23.21
CA ALA A 7 -8.66 8.49 -24.18
C ALA A 7 -8.51 7.63 -25.45
N CYS A 8 -8.29 6.32 -25.31
CA CYS A 8 -8.19 5.42 -26.46
C CYS A 8 -9.49 5.34 -27.27
N LEU A 9 -10.64 5.25 -26.60
CA LEU A 9 -11.95 5.20 -27.26
C LEU A 9 -12.29 6.52 -27.97
N GLY A 10 -11.94 7.66 -27.37
CA GLY A 10 -12.15 8.98 -27.98
C GLY A 10 -11.34 9.15 -29.27
N THR A 11 -10.07 8.75 -29.25
CA THR A 11 -9.22 8.78 -30.45
C THR A 11 -9.70 7.80 -31.51
N ALA A 12 -10.07 6.58 -31.12
CA ALA A 12 -10.65 5.61 -32.04
C ALA A 12 -11.96 6.12 -32.67
N ALA A 13 -12.83 6.78 -31.89
CA ALA A 13 -14.06 7.38 -32.38
C ALA A 13 -13.78 8.41 -33.49
N ALA A 14 -12.82 9.32 -33.27
CA ALA A 14 -12.44 10.35 -34.24
C ALA A 14 -11.92 9.76 -35.56
N GLN A 15 -11.19 8.64 -35.50
CA GLN A 15 -10.64 7.97 -36.69
C GLN A 15 -11.71 7.16 -37.46
N VAL A 16 -12.62 6.50 -36.75
CA VAL A 16 -13.65 5.63 -37.35
C VAL A 16 -14.82 6.42 -37.92
N MET A 17 -15.10 7.62 -37.40
CA MET A 17 -16.25 8.43 -37.82
C MET A 17 -16.26 8.77 -39.31
N GLY A 18 -15.09 8.85 -39.95
CA GLY A 18 -14.98 9.03 -41.40
C GLY A 18 -15.37 7.79 -42.23
N TRP A 19 -15.43 6.60 -41.63
CA TRP A 19 -15.79 5.35 -42.30
C TRP A 19 -17.17 4.82 -41.89
N SER A 20 -17.54 5.02 -40.62
CA SER A 20 -18.84 4.64 -40.07
C SER A 20 -19.23 5.58 -38.94
N GLU A 21 -20.24 6.41 -39.21
CA GLU A 21 -20.76 7.39 -38.26
C GLU A 21 -21.32 6.72 -37.00
N GLU A 22 -22.08 5.63 -37.16
CA GLU A 22 -22.70 4.88 -36.05
C GLU A 22 -21.64 4.23 -35.14
N ALA A 23 -20.59 3.65 -35.72
CA ALA A 23 -19.50 3.08 -34.94
C ALA A 23 -18.70 4.17 -34.21
N GLY A 24 -18.43 5.30 -34.87
CA GLY A 24 -17.78 6.46 -34.27
C GLY A 24 -18.56 7.03 -33.08
N LYS A 25 -19.88 7.23 -33.24
CA LYS A 25 -20.78 7.70 -32.16
C LYS A 25 -20.80 6.74 -30.98
N SER A 26 -20.85 5.43 -31.25
CA SER A 26 -20.83 4.40 -30.20
C SER A 26 -19.54 4.45 -29.38
N LEU A 27 -18.38 4.56 -30.03
CA LEU A 27 -17.08 4.70 -29.37
C LEU A 27 -16.97 6.01 -28.58
N ALA A 28 -17.47 7.12 -29.12
CA ALA A 28 -17.50 8.41 -28.42
C ALA A 28 -18.38 8.37 -27.16
N PHE A 29 -19.55 7.72 -27.25
CA PHE A 29 -20.42 7.49 -26.10
C PHE A 29 -19.71 6.67 -25.01
N LEU A 30 -19.08 5.55 -25.38
CA LEU A 30 -18.33 4.74 -24.43
C LEU A 30 -17.13 5.49 -23.82
N ALA A 31 -16.45 6.34 -24.59
CA ALA A 31 -15.39 7.21 -24.10
C ALA A 31 -15.91 8.17 -23.02
N ALA A 32 -17.03 8.84 -23.29
CA ALA A 32 -17.67 9.76 -22.36
C ALA A 32 -18.14 9.04 -21.08
N VAL A 33 -18.74 7.86 -21.19
CA VAL A 33 -19.11 7.02 -20.04
C VAL A 33 -17.87 6.64 -19.23
N ALA A 34 -16.79 6.16 -19.87
CA ALA A 34 -15.57 5.77 -19.18
C ALA A 34 -14.96 6.94 -18.38
N VAL A 35 -14.85 8.13 -18.99
CA VAL A 35 -14.35 9.33 -18.32
C VAL A 35 -15.31 9.81 -17.21
N GLY A 36 -16.62 9.83 -17.49
CA GLY A 36 -17.65 10.27 -16.54
C GLY A 36 -17.75 9.39 -15.28
N LEU A 37 -17.33 8.12 -15.36
CA LEU A 37 -17.28 7.20 -14.21
C LEU A 37 -16.01 7.36 -13.35
N VAL A 38 -15.01 8.13 -13.78
CA VAL A 38 -13.76 8.33 -13.01
C VAL A 38 -14.01 8.89 -11.60
N PRO A 39 -14.79 9.98 -11.41
CA PRO A 39 -15.02 10.53 -10.07
C PRO A 39 -15.73 9.55 -9.12
N LEU A 40 -16.62 8.71 -9.66
CA LEU A 40 -17.31 7.68 -8.87
C LEU A 40 -16.34 6.59 -8.43
N ALA A 41 -15.41 6.20 -9.30
CA ALA A 41 -14.40 5.19 -9.00
C ALA A 41 -13.35 5.69 -7.99
N THR A 42 -13.08 6.99 -7.94
CA THR A 42 -12.07 7.58 -7.04
C THR A 42 -12.65 8.20 -5.78
N ARG A 43 -13.97 8.20 -5.60
CA ARG A 43 -14.67 8.87 -4.50
C ARG A 43 -14.14 8.56 -3.08
N ASN A 44 -13.64 7.34 -2.87
CA ASN A 44 -13.16 6.86 -1.57
C ASN A 44 -11.63 6.71 -1.52
N ALA A 45 -10.92 7.18 -2.54
CA ALA A 45 -9.46 7.08 -2.64
C ALA A 45 -8.76 8.41 -2.32
N GLY A 46 -9.47 9.33 -1.63
CA GLY A 46 -8.95 10.64 -1.29
C GLY A 46 -7.84 10.58 -0.22
N PRO A 47 -6.99 11.62 -0.14
CA PRO A 47 -5.91 11.70 0.86
C PRO A 47 -6.41 11.52 2.29
N GLN A 48 -7.58 12.07 2.63
CA GLN A 48 -8.18 11.93 3.96
C GLN A 48 -8.51 10.48 4.30
N GLN A 49 -9.14 9.75 3.36
CA GLN A 49 -9.48 8.34 3.58
C GLN A 49 -8.22 7.49 3.78
N VAL A 50 -7.15 7.76 3.02
CA VAL A 50 -5.86 7.08 3.19
C VAL A 50 -5.26 7.37 4.57
N ARG A 51 -5.34 8.62 5.04
CA ARG A 51 -4.86 9.00 6.39
C ARG A 51 -5.65 8.30 7.50
N GLU A 52 -6.97 8.36 7.45
CA GLU A 52 -7.86 7.73 8.43
C GLU A 52 -7.65 6.21 8.47
N TRP A 53 -7.57 5.57 7.31
CA TRP A 53 -7.25 4.14 7.20
C TRP A 53 -5.87 3.81 7.79
N THR A 54 -4.86 4.66 7.54
CA THR A 54 -3.52 4.46 8.09
C THR A 54 -3.50 4.62 9.61
N ARG A 55 -4.25 5.58 10.16
CA ARG A 55 -4.40 5.76 11.62
C ARG A 55 -5.12 4.58 12.26
N LEU A 56 -6.22 4.10 11.67
CA LEU A 56 -6.92 2.89 12.12
C LEU A 56 -6.03 1.66 12.10
N ARG A 57 -5.22 1.49 11.04
CA ARG A 57 -4.24 0.42 10.95
C ARG A 57 -3.19 0.53 12.06
N SER A 58 -2.72 1.75 12.34
CA SER A 58 -1.71 2.01 13.37
C SER A 58 -2.24 1.66 14.76
N LEU A 59 -3.45 2.12 15.10
CA LEU A 59 -4.17 1.76 16.32
C LEU A 59 -4.33 0.23 16.44
N SER A 60 -4.70 -0.44 15.35
CA SER A 60 -4.81 -1.91 15.36
C SER A 60 -3.48 -2.61 15.62
N GLU A 61 -2.36 -2.09 15.15
CA GLU A 61 -1.04 -2.68 15.42
C GLU A 61 -0.54 -2.34 16.83
N GLU A 62 -0.84 -1.15 17.36
CA GLU A 62 -0.55 -0.78 18.75
C GLU A 62 -1.27 -1.72 19.74
N LEU A 63 -2.57 -1.93 19.56
CA LEU A 63 -3.34 -2.87 20.40
C LEU A 63 -2.81 -4.30 20.29
N LYS A 64 -2.37 -4.74 19.09
CA LYS A 64 -1.73 -6.05 18.94
C LYS A 64 -0.39 -6.12 19.64
N SER A 65 0.42 -5.07 19.53
CA SER A 65 1.72 -4.98 20.21
C SER A 65 1.54 -5.17 21.71
N GLU A 66 0.62 -4.41 22.32
CA GLU A 66 0.35 -4.53 23.76
C GLU A 66 -0.06 -5.96 24.17
N VAL A 67 -0.91 -6.63 23.36
CA VAL A 67 -1.27 -8.04 23.60
C VAL A 67 -0.05 -8.97 23.49
N HIS A 68 0.82 -8.79 22.50
CA HIS A 68 1.99 -9.67 22.32
C HIS A 68 3.05 -9.46 23.41
N VAL A 69 3.29 -8.20 23.82
CA VAL A 69 4.22 -7.86 24.90
C VAL A 69 3.70 -8.40 26.23
N TYR A 70 2.38 -8.28 26.48
CA TYR A 70 1.72 -8.88 27.65
C TYR A 70 1.89 -10.39 27.69
N LEU A 71 1.57 -11.09 26.60
CA LEU A 71 1.67 -12.54 26.51
C LEU A 71 3.12 -13.06 26.56
N ALA A 72 4.10 -12.24 26.17
CA ALA A 72 5.51 -12.59 26.24
C ALA A 72 6.11 -12.43 27.65
N HIS A 73 5.35 -11.92 28.62
CA HIS A 73 5.79 -11.67 30.00
C HIS A 73 7.04 -10.79 30.12
N VAL A 74 7.16 -9.78 29.24
CA VAL A 74 8.22 -8.78 29.28
C VAL A 74 7.72 -7.46 29.87
N VAL A 75 8.63 -6.57 30.25
CA VAL A 75 8.29 -5.23 30.77
C VAL A 75 7.36 -4.50 29.78
N PRO A 76 6.27 -3.88 30.26
CA PRO A 76 5.90 -3.63 31.66
C PRO A 76 5.02 -4.70 32.33
N TYR A 77 4.80 -5.87 31.71
CA TYR A 77 3.79 -6.86 32.12
C TYR A 77 4.32 -8.02 32.98
N ARG A 78 5.41 -7.79 33.72
CA ARG A 78 5.98 -8.79 34.65
C ARG A 78 5.30 -8.81 36.02
N GLU A 79 4.62 -7.73 36.38
CA GLU A 79 4.08 -7.54 37.73
C GLU A 79 2.65 -8.10 37.88
N ALA A 80 2.20 -8.25 39.13
CA ALA A 80 0.89 -8.82 39.46
C ALA A 80 -0.30 -8.07 38.82
N ASP A 81 -0.14 -6.77 38.55
CA ASP A 81 -1.17 -5.90 37.98
C ASP A 81 -1.14 -5.84 36.43
N ALA A 82 -0.40 -6.73 35.76
CA ALA A 82 -0.20 -6.70 34.31
C ALA A 82 -1.51 -6.63 33.51
N SER A 83 -2.55 -7.35 33.90
CA SER A 83 -3.85 -7.34 33.19
C SER A 83 -4.57 -5.99 33.31
N ARG A 84 -4.45 -5.33 34.47
CA ARG A 84 -5.01 -3.99 34.68
C ARG A 84 -4.27 -2.96 33.83
N LEU A 85 -2.94 -3.03 33.82
CA LEU A 85 -2.12 -2.15 32.99
C LEU A 85 -2.41 -2.31 31.49
N LEU A 86 -2.62 -3.55 31.02
CA LEU A 86 -2.98 -3.82 29.62
C LEU A 86 -4.30 -3.15 29.25
N LEU A 87 -5.32 -3.29 30.12
CA LEU A 87 -6.62 -2.66 29.91
C LEU A 87 -6.49 -1.13 29.87
N GLU A 88 -5.81 -0.54 30.86
CA GLU A 88 -5.58 0.91 30.93
C GLU A 88 -4.87 1.45 29.68
N ARG A 89 -3.88 0.73 29.16
CA ARG A 89 -3.17 1.12 27.92
C ARG A 89 -4.03 0.97 26.67
N ALA A 90 -4.80 -0.11 26.58
CA ALA A 90 -5.73 -0.31 25.46
C ALA A 90 -6.82 0.77 25.45
N GLU A 91 -7.39 1.11 26.60
CA GLU A 91 -8.38 2.19 26.74
C GLU A 91 -7.79 3.55 26.35
N ARG A 92 -6.56 3.84 26.77
CA ARG A 92 -5.87 5.07 26.37
C ARG A 92 -5.67 5.15 24.85
N ALA A 93 -5.16 4.10 24.23
CA ALA A 93 -4.97 4.05 22.77
C ALA A 93 -6.30 4.25 22.01
N LEU A 94 -7.39 3.65 22.52
CA LEU A 94 -8.74 3.84 21.95
C LEU A 94 -9.24 5.28 22.15
N ALA A 95 -9.00 5.89 23.31
CA ALA A 95 -9.39 7.27 23.60
C ALA A 95 -8.64 8.28 22.70
N ASP A 96 -7.33 8.07 22.51
CA ASP A 96 -6.47 8.90 21.65
C ASP A 96 -6.89 8.86 20.17
N ALA A 97 -7.62 7.80 19.77
CA ALA A 97 -8.16 7.60 18.43
C ALA A 97 -9.70 7.68 18.36
N SER A 98 -10.34 8.30 19.37
CA SER A 98 -11.80 8.40 19.48
C SER A 98 -12.46 9.11 18.28
N ASP A 99 -11.75 10.01 17.61
CA ASP A 99 -12.20 10.68 16.39
C ASP A 99 -12.39 9.71 15.21
N LEU A 100 -11.77 8.53 15.24
CA LEU A 100 -11.92 7.49 14.23
C LEU A 100 -13.11 6.55 14.47
N ALA A 101 -13.82 6.67 15.60
CA ALA A 101 -14.88 5.74 15.99
C ALA A 101 -16.00 5.65 14.93
N GLY A 102 -16.31 6.77 14.25
CA GLY A 102 -17.31 6.82 13.19
C GLY A 102 -17.07 5.83 12.04
N HIS A 103 -15.81 5.50 11.75
CA HIS A 103 -15.43 4.54 10.69
C HIS A 103 -15.71 3.08 11.05
N THR A 104 -16.03 2.80 12.31
CA THR A 104 -16.33 1.43 12.79
C THR A 104 -17.83 1.17 12.97
N VAL A 105 -18.67 2.19 12.78
CA VAL A 105 -20.13 2.07 12.89
C VAL A 105 -20.67 1.06 11.87
N GLY A 106 -21.47 0.11 12.36
CA GLY A 106 -22.06 -0.95 11.53
C GLY A 106 -21.11 -2.11 11.21
N LEU A 107 -19.84 -2.06 11.64
CA LEU A 107 -18.93 -3.20 11.54
C LEU A 107 -19.16 -4.17 12.69
N THR A 108 -19.24 -5.46 12.39
CA THR A 108 -19.27 -6.51 13.41
C THR A 108 -17.85 -6.99 13.70
N PRO A 109 -17.32 -6.86 14.94
CA PRO A 109 -15.99 -7.33 15.28
C PRO A 109 -15.87 -8.83 15.06
N ARG A 110 -14.85 -9.24 14.29
CA ARG A 110 -14.54 -10.66 14.14
C ARG A 110 -13.88 -11.18 15.42
N ARG A 111 -14.50 -12.17 16.06
CA ARG A 111 -13.89 -12.90 17.18
C ARG A 111 -12.64 -13.64 16.68
N ARG A 112 -11.50 -13.43 17.35
CA ARG A 112 -10.22 -14.09 17.07
C ARG A 112 -9.71 -14.71 18.37
N ALA A 113 -9.12 -15.89 18.27
CA ALA A 113 -8.41 -16.49 19.39
C ALA A 113 -7.18 -15.65 19.75
N LEU A 114 -6.76 -15.69 21.01
CA LEU A 114 -5.50 -15.09 21.43
C LEU A 114 -4.32 -15.82 20.78
N PRO A 115 -3.25 -15.11 20.41
CA PRO A 115 -2.00 -15.75 19.99
C PRO A 115 -1.48 -16.72 21.06
N LEU A 116 -0.90 -17.85 20.66
CA LEU A 116 -0.30 -18.84 21.57
C LEU A 116 1.10 -18.40 22.03
N VAL A 117 1.24 -17.13 22.39
CA VAL A 117 2.47 -16.56 22.95
C VAL A 117 2.43 -16.74 24.46
N THR A 118 3.53 -17.23 25.01
CA THR A 118 3.70 -17.55 26.44
C THR A 118 5.06 -17.09 26.99
N ASP A 119 5.97 -16.66 26.12
CA ASP A 119 7.35 -16.32 26.42
C ASP A 119 7.98 -15.63 25.20
N VAL A 120 9.23 -15.19 25.32
CA VAL A 120 9.96 -14.51 24.24
C VAL A 120 10.27 -15.41 23.04
N GLY A 121 10.47 -16.72 23.26
CA GLY A 121 10.69 -17.68 22.19
C GLY A 121 9.43 -17.91 21.34
N SER A 122 8.28 -18.12 21.98
CA SER A 122 6.98 -18.21 21.31
C SER A 122 6.59 -16.89 20.65
N TYR A 123 6.90 -15.74 21.26
CA TYR A 123 6.79 -14.41 20.63
C TYR A 123 7.61 -14.33 19.33
N LEU A 124 8.88 -14.69 19.35
CA LEU A 124 9.75 -14.65 18.17
C LEU A 124 9.17 -15.50 17.04
N ARG A 125 8.72 -16.72 17.35
CA ARG A 125 8.18 -17.64 16.36
C ARG A 125 6.82 -17.21 15.81
N LEU A 126 5.91 -16.72 16.65
CA LEU A 126 4.52 -16.46 16.26
C LEU A 126 4.25 -15.03 15.82
N ARG A 127 5.05 -14.06 16.31
CA ARG A 127 4.93 -12.64 15.96
C ARG A 127 6.00 -12.24 14.96
N VAL A 128 7.27 -12.36 15.32
CA VAL A 128 8.37 -11.79 14.51
C VAL A 128 8.58 -12.58 13.22
N ALA A 129 8.68 -13.91 13.30
CA ALA A 129 8.89 -14.75 12.12
C ALA A 129 7.70 -14.69 11.15
N ASP A 130 6.45 -14.66 11.66
CA ASP A 130 5.25 -14.47 10.83
C ASP A 130 5.23 -13.10 10.15
N GLN A 131 5.62 -12.03 10.85
CA GLN A 131 5.75 -10.71 10.24
C GLN A 131 6.78 -10.69 9.11
N ILE A 132 7.95 -11.29 9.31
CA ILE A 132 9.01 -11.36 8.28
C ILE A 132 8.52 -12.17 7.08
N ALA A 133 8.13 -13.44 7.30
CA ALA A 133 7.88 -14.41 6.24
C ALA A 133 6.48 -14.28 5.62
N GLY A 134 5.47 -13.96 6.43
CA GLY A 134 4.07 -13.86 6.03
C GLY A 134 3.66 -12.49 5.53
N TYR A 135 4.32 -11.41 5.98
CA TYR A 135 3.93 -10.05 5.64
C TYR A 135 5.00 -9.26 4.87
N TYR A 136 6.13 -8.93 5.49
CA TYR A 136 7.08 -7.97 4.94
C TYR A 136 7.78 -8.47 3.68
N ARG A 137 8.32 -9.70 3.68
CA ARG A 137 8.99 -10.28 2.50
C ARG A 137 8.05 -10.45 1.30
N PRO A 138 6.85 -11.06 1.45
CA PRO A 138 5.90 -11.15 0.35
C PRO A 138 5.45 -9.78 -0.17
N ARG A 139 5.22 -8.81 0.72
CA ARG A 139 4.83 -7.45 0.33
C ARG A 139 5.93 -6.73 -0.44
N ALA A 140 7.19 -6.82 -0.01
CA ALA A 140 8.33 -6.27 -0.75
C ALA A 140 8.40 -6.85 -2.17
N ALA A 141 8.34 -8.18 -2.30
CA ALA A 141 8.35 -8.85 -3.60
C ALA A 141 7.16 -8.45 -4.49
N TYR A 142 5.97 -8.31 -3.89
CA TYR A 142 4.79 -7.84 -4.60
C TYR A 142 4.98 -6.41 -5.15
N MET A 143 5.50 -5.48 -4.33
CA MET A 143 5.76 -4.10 -4.76
C MET A 143 6.84 -4.03 -5.84
N SER A 144 7.89 -4.84 -5.73
CA SER A 144 8.93 -4.98 -6.75
C SER A 144 8.35 -5.39 -8.10
N ARG A 145 7.50 -6.44 -8.12
CA ARG A 145 6.82 -6.92 -9.33
C ARG A 145 5.90 -5.85 -9.93
N ARG A 146 5.20 -5.09 -9.10
CA ARG A 146 4.32 -3.99 -9.56
C ARG A 146 5.15 -2.85 -10.16
N GLY A 147 6.24 -2.45 -9.51
CA GLY A 147 7.18 -1.45 -10.03
C GLY A 147 7.79 -1.86 -11.37
N ALA A 148 8.20 -3.13 -11.50
CA ALA A 148 8.74 -3.66 -12.76
C ALA A 148 7.69 -3.72 -13.89
N ARG A 149 6.41 -3.96 -13.57
CA ARG A 149 5.33 -3.89 -14.57
C ARG A 149 5.12 -2.46 -15.07
N VAL A 150 5.12 -1.48 -14.17
CA VAL A 150 5.00 -0.06 -14.54
C VAL A 150 6.13 0.36 -15.48
N ARG A 151 7.40 0.10 -15.12
CA ARG A 151 8.55 0.45 -15.97
C ARG A 151 8.47 -0.18 -17.37
N ARG A 152 7.98 -1.41 -17.46
CA ARG A 152 7.76 -2.09 -18.76
C ARG A 152 6.67 -1.41 -19.59
N VAL A 153 5.59 -0.96 -18.95
CA VAL A 153 4.52 -0.22 -19.64
C VAL A 153 5.03 1.14 -20.11
N GLU A 154 5.77 1.88 -19.27
CA GLU A 154 6.37 3.16 -19.66
C GLU A 154 7.32 3.00 -20.85
N LEU A 155 8.18 1.98 -20.84
CA LEU A 155 9.05 1.68 -21.98
C LEU A 155 8.25 1.34 -23.25
N ALA A 156 7.22 0.51 -23.14
CA ALA A 156 6.37 0.15 -24.27
C ALA A 156 5.65 1.38 -24.86
N LEU A 157 5.16 2.29 -24.01
CA LEU A 157 4.54 3.53 -24.44
C LEU A 157 5.54 4.47 -25.12
N ALA A 158 6.76 4.58 -24.59
CA ALA A 158 7.82 5.39 -25.20
C ALA A 158 8.22 4.85 -26.60
N VAL A 159 8.38 3.53 -26.73
CA VAL A 159 8.64 2.89 -28.03
C VAL A 159 7.47 3.10 -28.98
N GLY A 160 6.23 2.92 -28.51
CA GLY A 160 5.04 3.16 -29.33
C GLY A 160 4.94 4.61 -29.83
N ALA A 161 5.21 5.59 -28.97
CA ALA A 161 5.25 7.00 -29.36
C ALA A 161 6.33 7.28 -30.41
N ALA A 162 7.52 6.71 -30.25
CA ALA A 162 8.62 6.87 -31.20
C ALA A 162 8.27 6.27 -32.58
N LEU A 163 7.65 5.09 -32.61
CA LEU A 163 7.22 4.43 -33.85
C LEU A 163 6.12 5.23 -34.56
N LEU A 164 5.13 5.75 -33.82
CA LEU A 164 4.09 6.61 -34.38
C LEU A 164 4.68 7.91 -34.97
N GLY A 165 5.62 8.53 -34.26
CA GLY A 165 6.32 9.73 -34.75
C GLY A 165 7.13 9.45 -36.02
N ALA A 166 7.87 8.33 -36.05
CA ALA A 166 8.63 7.92 -37.21
C ALA A 166 7.73 7.62 -38.43
N ALA A 167 6.61 6.92 -38.22
CA ALA A 167 5.65 6.62 -39.28
C ALA A 167 5.00 7.89 -39.84
N SER A 168 4.57 8.81 -38.97
CA SER A 168 4.03 10.10 -39.41
C SER A 168 5.03 10.90 -40.25
N GLY A 169 6.30 10.98 -39.82
CA GLY A 169 7.33 11.70 -40.56
C GLY A 169 7.74 11.05 -41.87
N ALA A 170 7.70 9.72 -41.97
CA ALA A 170 8.11 8.98 -43.16
C ALA A 170 7.03 8.86 -44.23
N PHE A 171 5.77 8.70 -43.84
CA PHE A 171 4.66 8.41 -44.76
C PHE A 171 3.70 9.58 -44.97
N GLY A 172 3.75 10.63 -44.14
CA GLY A 172 2.88 11.81 -44.26
C GLY A 172 1.41 11.55 -43.92
N ASP A 173 1.08 10.36 -43.40
CA ASP A 173 -0.29 10.00 -43.01
C ASP A 173 -0.73 10.76 -41.76
N GLU A 174 -1.99 11.22 -41.75
CA GLU A 174 -2.60 11.91 -40.61
C GLU A 174 -3.08 10.93 -39.51
N TRP A 175 -3.29 9.65 -39.85
CA TRP A 175 -3.79 8.63 -38.92
C TRP A 175 -2.84 8.38 -37.72
N PRO A 176 -1.51 8.20 -37.90
CA PRO A 176 -0.57 8.06 -36.79
C PRO A 176 -0.52 9.31 -35.89
N VAL A 177 -0.73 10.51 -36.45
CA VAL A 177 -0.64 11.79 -35.71
C VAL A 177 -1.69 11.86 -34.60
N ALA A 178 -2.91 11.42 -34.88
CA ALA A 178 -4.00 11.42 -33.89
C ALA A 178 -3.69 10.55 -32.66
N TRP A 179 -2.92 9.47 -32.83
CA TRP A 179 -2.56 8.56 -31.74
C TRP A 179 -1.41 9.08 -30.87
N ILE A 180 -0.56 10.00 -31.37
CA ILE A 180 0.56 10.55 -30.58
C ILE A 180 0.04 11.20 -29.29
N ALA A 181 -0.94 12.09 -29.38
CA ALA A 181 -1.52 12.77 -28.20
C ALA A 181 -2.14 11.78 -27.20
N THR A 182 -2.71 10.69 -27.72
CA THR A 182 -3.29 9.62 -26.91
C THR A 182 -2.22 8.87 -26.14
N VAL A 183 -1.16 8.42 -26.82
CA VAL A 183 -0.04 7.71 -26.19
C VAL A 183 0.64 8.60 -25.15
N THR A 184 0.82 9.90 -25.43
CA THR A 184 1.35 10.88 -24.47
C THR A 184 0.45 10.99 -23.23
N THR A 185 -0.87 11.09 -23.41
CA THR A 185 -1.84 11.17 -22.30
C THR A 185 -1.83 9.90 -21.46
N VAL A 186 -1.77 8.74 -22.12
CA VAL A 186 -1.68 7.44 -21.44
C VAL A 186 -0.36 7.33 -20.66
N ALA A 187 0.76 7.72 -21.26
CA ALA A 187 2.06 7.74 -20.59
C ALA A 187 2.05 8.66 -19.36
N ALA A 188 1.56 9.89 -19.50
CA ALA A 188 1.43 10.83 -18.39
C ALA A 188 0.55 10.26 -17.26
N ALA A 189 -0.58 9.62 -17.59
CA ALA A 189 -1.44 8.98 -16.61
C ALA A 189 -0.76 7.82 -15.89
N PHE A 190 0.01 6.99 -16.61
CA PHE A 190 0.78 5.88 -16.02
C PHE A 190 1.89 6.39 -15.11
N THR A 191 2.65 7.40 -15.52
CA THR A 191 3.72 7.99 -14.71
C THR A 191 3.15 8.68 -13.47
N ALA A 192 2.03 9.41 -13.59
CA ALA A 192 1.34 9.97 -12.44
C ALA A 192 0.85 8.89 -11.47
N HIS A 193 0.26 7.81 -11.99
CA HIS A 193 -0.16 6.66 -11.18
C HIS A 193 1.02 5.97 -10.50
N ALA A 194 2.15 5.84 -11.19
CA ALA A 194 3.38 5.26 -10.66
C ALA A 194 3.96 6.09 -9.51
N ALA A 195 4.06 7.41 -9.72
CA ALA A 195 4.51 8.36 -8.73
C ALA A 195 3.61 8.34 -7.49
N ALA A 196 2.29 8.34 -7.67
CA ALA A 196 1.33 8.26 -6.58
C ALA A 196 1.38 6.90 -5.85
N SER A 197 1.59 5.80 -6.59
CA SER A 197 1.65 4.46 -6.01
C SER A 197 2.93 4.20 -5.20
N ARG A 198 4.01 4.95 -5.44
CA ARG A 198 5.27 4.89 -4.68
C ARG A 198 5.84 3.47 -4.52
N TYR A 199 5.71 2.62 -5.54
CA TYR A 199 6.05 1.17 -5.44
C TYR A 199 7.49 0.91 -4.99
N ALA A 200 8.47 1.63 -5.56
CA ALA A 200 9.88 1.47 -5.19
C ALA A 200 10.16 1.85 -3.73
N TYR A 201 9.47 2.88 -3.23
CA TYR A 201 9.57 3.26 -1.83
C TYR A 201 8.96 2.18 -0.91
N GLN A 202 7.77 1.67 -1.23
CA GLN A 202 7.14 0.62 -0.43
C GLN A 202 7.96 -0.67 -0.45
N GLU A 203 8.55 -1.04 -1.59
CA GLU A 203 9.50 -2.15 -1.70
C GLU A 203 10.69 -1.98 -0.75
N MET A 204 11.33 -0.81 -0.78
CA MET A 204 12.46 -0.48 0.09
C MET A 204 12.07 -0.52 1.57
N ASP A 205 10.93 0.08 1.92
CA ASP A 205 10.42 0.15 3.30
C ASP A 205 10.19 -1.25 3.88
N PHE A 206 9.42 -2.09 3.17
CA PHE A 206 9.17 -3.46 3.59
C PHE A 206 10.45 -4.32 3.64
N SER A 207 11.36 -4.14 2.67
CA SER A 207 12.63 -4.89 2.64
C SER A 207 13.53 -4.52 3.82
N ARG A 208 13.57 -3.23 4.16
CA ARG A 208 14.35 -2.72 5.29
C ARG A 208 13.79 -3.24 6.61
N THR A 209 12.48 -3.12 6.83
CA THR A 209 11.84 -3.64 8.06
C THR A 209 12.09 -5.14 8.23
N ALA A 210 11.96 -5.93 7.16
CA ALA A 210 12.27 -7.35 7.20
C ALA A 210 13.73 -7.62 7.59
N ALA A 211 14.69 -6.93 6.94
CA ALA A 211 16.10 -7.09 7.22
C ALA A 211 16.49 -6.67 8.65
N GLU A 212 15.88 -5.61 9.17
CA GLU A 212 16.09 -5.18 10.56
C GLU A 212 15.60 -6.22 11.57
N LEU A 213 14.38 -6.77 11.37
CA LEU A 213 13.83 -7.83 12.22
C LEU A 213 14.64 -9.13 12.12
N GLU A 214 15.09 -9.51 10.93
CA GLU A 214 15.99 -10.64 10.73
C GLU A 214 17.32 -10.43 11.46
N GLY A 215 17.91 -9.24 11.35
CA GLY A 215 19.15 -8.89 12.06
C GLY A 215 18.99 -8.89 13.59
N LEU A 216 17.83 -8.50 14.11
CA LEU A 216 17.51 -8.65 15.53
C LEU A 216 17.41 -10.13 15.94
N THR A 217 16.71 -10.93 15.13
CA THR A 217 16.54 -12.37 15.35
C THR A 217 17.88 -13.11 15.36
N VAL A 218 18.76 -12.83 14.40
CA VAL A 218 20.10 -13.44 14.30
C VAL A 218 20.96 -13.06 15.51
N ARG A 219 20.99 -11.79 15.90
CA ARG A 219 21.76 -11.34 17.08
C ARG A 219 21.27 -12.01 18.37
N ARG A 220 19.95 -12.12 18.56
CA ARG A 220 19.35 -12.79 19.72
C ARG A 220 19.64 -14.30 19.75
N ALA A 221 19.78 -14.93 18.59
CA ALA A 221 20.17 -16.33 18.49
C ALA A 221 21.65 -16.56 18.85
N GLN A 222 22.53 -15.59 18.53
CA GLN A 222 23.96 -15.66 18.85
C GLN A 222 24.27 -15.33 20.31
N ALA A 223 23.51 -14.44 20.93
CA ALA A 223 23.69 -13.99 22.32
C ALA A 223 22.36 -14.07 23.06
N ALA A 224 21.90 -15.29 23.33
CA ALA A 224 20.65 -15.52 24.04
C ALA A 224 20.82 -15.24 25.54
N ASP A 225 20.27 -14.11 26.00
CA ASP A 225 20.31 -13.71 27.40
C ASP A 225 18.93 -13.20 27.86
N PRO A 226 18.26 -13.88 28.82
CA PRO A 226 17.01 -13.44 29.42
C PRO A 226 17.05 -12.02 30.00
N ALA A 227 18.22 -11.53 30.44
CA ALA A 227 18.35 -10.16 30.93
C ALA A 227 18.12 -9.10 29.82
N THR A 228 18.28 -9.49 28.56
CA THR A 228 18.11 -8.60 27.38
C THR A 228 16.77 -8.76 26.68
N ASP A 229 15.91 -9.66 27.15
CA ASP A 229 14.67 -10.03 26.48
C ASP A 229 13.67 -8.87 26.38
N ASP A 230 13.58 -8.03 27.41
CA ASP A 230 12.71 -6.84 27.38
C ASP A 230 13.15 -5.88 26.26
N ALA A 231 14.44 -5.54 26.23
CA ALA A 231 15.01 -4.63 25.24
C ALA A 231 14.91 -5.20 23.82
N PHE A 232 15.01 -6.52 23.68
CA PHE A 232 14.82 -7.22 22.41
C PHE A 232 13.38 -7.10 21.91
N VAL A 233 12.38 -7.48 22.71
CA VAL A 233 10.96 -7.41 22.33
C VAL A 233 10.56 -5.97 22.04
N GLU A 234 10.96 -5.03 22.89
CA GLU A 234 10.71 -3.60 22.69
C GLU A 234 11.31 -3.09 21.38
N ARG A 235 12.50 -3.55 20.99
CA ARG A 235 13.12 -3.18 19.71
C ARG A 235 12.39 -3.79 18.51
N CYS A 236 11.92 -5.02 18.61
CA CYS A 236 11.10 -5.64 17.57
C CYS A 236 9.78 -4.88 17.38
N GLU A 237 9.04 -4.59 18.45
CA GLU A 237 7.76 -3.85 18.33
C GLU A 237 7.97 -2.40 17.87
N ARG A 238 9.07 -1.74 18.25
CA ARG A 238 9.42 -0.42 17.67
C ARG A 238 9.62 -0.48 16.16
N VAL A 239 10.33 -1.49 15.65
CA VAL A 239 10.54 -1.65 14.21
C VAL A 239 9.21 -1.90 13.49
N ILE A 240 8.32 -2.70 14.08
CA ILE A 240 6.97 -2.95 13.53
C ILE A 240 6.11 -1.68 13.57
N ALA A 241 6.16 -0.91 14.65
CA ALA A 241 5.38 0.33 14.82
C ALA A 241 5.86 1.47 13.92
N ALA A 242 7.18 1.65 13.77
CA ALA A 242 7.79 2.70 12.96
C ALA A 242 7.36 2.65 11.49
N GLN A 243 7.11 1.45 10.96
CA GLN A 243 6.60 1.26 9.60
C GLN A 243 5.22 1.92 9.40
N ASN A 244 4.32 1.84 10.38
CA ASN A 244 3.00 2.45 10.28
C ASN A 244 3.06 3.98 10.44
N GLN A 245 3.94 4.49 11.31
CA GLN A 245 4.15 5.93 11.50
C GLN A 245 4.87 6.58 10.29
N GLY A 246 5.81 5.88 9.68
CA GLY A 246 6.48 6.31 8.45
C GLY A 246 5.50 6.49 7.28
N TRP A 247 4.43 5.70 7.25
CA TRP A 247 3.34 5.92 6.30
C TRP A 247 2.58 7.20 6.62
N GLN A 248 2.18 7.43 7.88
CA GLN A 248 1.47 8.64 8.27
C GLN A 248 2.24 9.92 7.96
N ALA A 249 3.49 10.03 8.40
CA ALA A 249 4.33 11.21 8.16
C ALA A 249 4.52 11.51 6.67
N LYS A 250 4.54 10.48 5.83
CA LYS A 250 4.78 10.62 4.39
C LYS A 250 3.51 10.89 3.56
N TRP A 251 2.34 10.50 4.06
CA TRP A 251 1.05 10.88 3.46
C TRP A 251 0.56 12.26 3.95
N LEU A 252 1.22 12.83 4.98
CA LEU A 252 0.95 14.15 5.57
C LEU A 252 2.01 15.22 5.21
N GLY A 253 3.17 14.81 4.69
CA GLY A 253 4.35 15.68 4.47
C GLY A 253 4.50 16.26 3.06
N GLU A 254 3.43 16.33 2.27
CA GLU A 254 3.30 17.12 1.03
C GLU A 254 1.99 17.91 1.08
#